data_AF-A0A7K4G1W4-F1
#
_entry.id   AF-A0A7K4G1W4-F1
#
_cell.length_a   1.000
_cell.length_b   1.000
_cell.length_c   1.000
_cell.angle_alpha   90.00
_cell.angle_beta   90.00
_cell.angle_gamma   90.00
#
_symmetry.space_group_name_H-M   'P 1'
#
loop_
_entity.id
_entity.type
_entity.pdbx_description
1 polymer ?
#
loop_
_entity_poly.entity_id
_entity_poly.type
_entity_poly.pdbx_seq_one_letter_code
_entity_poly.pdbx_strand_id
1 'polypeptide(L)'
;MKLSLGKMICLSIGAAFSILLVVSFAVYPDIGEKILYGKHPPVKNLESETIADVENKETITPEGHLGYSEIMTSGNDKCIEYANGKSDGDLNKFVDEFNYCNSQ
;
A
#
# COMPACT_ATOMS: atom_id res chain seq x y z
N MET A 1 9.45 19.21 -42.24
CA MET A 1 8.22 18.96 -41.43
C MET A 1 7.71 20.28 -40.89
N LYS A 2 6.49 20.71 -41.24
CA LYS A 2 5.85 21.88 -40.62
C LYS A 2 5.31 21.47 -39.25
N LEU A 3 6.06 21.72 -38.19
CA LEU A 3 5.57 21.55 -36.83
C LEU A 3 4.54 22.65 -36.55
N SER A 4 3.28 22.26 -36.42
CA SER A 4 2.21 23.15 -35.96
C SER A 4 2.55 23.65 -34.56
N LEU A 5 2.27 24.94 -34.29
CA LEU A 5 2.55 25.61 -33.02
C LEU A 5 2.02 24.81 -31.81
N GLY A 6 0.84 24.19 -31.95
CA GLY A 6 0.27 23.34 -30.90
C GLY A 6 1.11 22.10 -30.59
N LYS A 7 1.77 21.49 -31.58
CA LYS A 7 2.65 20.34 -31.36
C LYS A 7 3.95 20.74 -30.67
N MET A 8 4.46 21.94 -30.94
CA MET A 8 5.66 22.47 -30.27
C MET A 8 5.39 22.75 -28.79
N ILE A 9 4.22 23.32 -28.47
CA ILE A 9 3.81 23.58 -27.08
C ILE A 9 3.63 22.26 -26.32
N CYS A 10 2.91 21.27 -26.89
CA CYS A 10 2.75 19.97 -26.24
C CYS A 10 4.08 19.26 -25.98
N LEU A 11 5.03 19.32 -26.92
CA LEU A 11 6.37 18.76 -26.72
C LEU A 11 7.12 19.46 -25.58
N SER A 12 7.00 20.79 -25.46
CA SER A 12 7.63 21.54 -24.38
C SER A 12 7.07 21.19 -22.99
N ILE A 13 5.74 21.02 -22.89
CA ILE A 13 5.07 20.64 -21.65
C ILE A 13 5.47 19.22 -21.26
N GLY A 14 5.48 18.29 -22.22
CA GLY A 14 5.90 16.91 -21.97
C GLY A 14 7.35 16.81 -21.50
N ALA A 15 8.25 17.58 -22.12
CA ALA A 15 9.66 17.63 -21.71
C ALA A 15 9.81 18.20 -20.29
N ALA A 16 9.10 19.30 -19.96
CA ALA A 16 9.14 19.89 -18.63
C ALA A 16 8.58 18.93 -17.56
N PHE A 17 7.47 18.24 -17.85
CA PHE A 17 6.89 17.25 -16.94
C PHE A 17 7.84 16.07 -16.71
N SER A 18 8.52 15.61 -17.76
CA SER A 18 9.47 14.49 -17.65
C SER A 18 10.65 14.84 -16.74
N ILE A 19 11.20 16.06 -16.86
CA ILE A 19 12.27 16.54 -15.97
C ILE A 19 11.77 16.64 -14.53
N LEU A 20 10.56 17.18 -14.31
CA LEU A 20 9.96 17.28 -12.98
C LEU A 20 9.77 15.90 -12.33
N LEU A 21 9.36 14.89 -13.10
CA LEU A 21 9.25 13.53 -12.60
C LEU A 21 10.62 12.97 -12.19
N VAL A 22 11.64 13.10 -13.04
CA VAL A 22 12.99 12.61 -12.69
C VAL A 22 13.51 13.28 -11.42
N VAL A 23 13.35 14.59 -11.27
CA VAL A 23 13.75 15.30 -10.04
C VAL A 23 12.95 14.79 -8.83
N SER A 24 11.64 14.57 -8.99
CA SER A 24 10.77 14.08 -7.92
C SER A 24 11.11 12.66 -7.47
N PHE A 25 11.61 11.79 -8.35
CA PHE A 25 11.94 10.40 -7.99
C PHE A 25 13.42 10.19 -7.64
N ALA A 26 14.34 10.88 -8.31
CA ALA A 26 15.79 10.68 -8.13
C ALA A 26 16.40 11.60 -7.05
N VAL A 27 15.91 12.84 -6.92
CA VAL A 27 16.46 13.82 -5.96
C VAL A 27 15.62 13.86 -4.68
N TYR A 28 14.30 13.77 -4.80
CA TYR A 28 13.36 13.81 -3.68
C TYR A 28 12.47 12.57 -3.59
N PRO A 29 13.04 11.36 -3.42
CA PRO A 29 12.29 10.10 -3.49
C PRO A 29 11.08 10.06 -2.54
N ASP A 30 11.14 10.72 -1.38
CA ASP A 30 10.00 10.85 -0.46
C ASP A 30 8.78 11.56 -1.08
N ILE A 31 8.99 12.54 -1.97
CA ILE A 31 7.91 13.23 -2.68
C ILE A 31 7.42 12.34 -3.82
N GLY A 32 8.34 11.74 -4.58
CA GLY A 32 8.02 10.80 -5.66
C GLY A 32 7.18 9.62 -5.17
N GLU A 33 7.55 9.01 -4.05
CA GLU A 33 6.80 7.89 -3.46
C GLU A 33 5.43 8.29 -2.96
N LYS A 34 5.27 9.50 -2.40
CA LYS A 34 3.94 10.02 -2.05
C LYS A 34 3.05 10.23 -3.27
N ILE A 35 3.64 10.56 -4.43
CA ILE A 35 2.92 10.66 -5.71
C ILE A 35 2.55 9.26 -6.22
N LEU A 36 3.45 8.29 -6.13
CA LEU A 36 3.28 6.94 -6.71
C LEU A 36 2.38 6.03 -5.84
N TYR A 37 2.52 6.11 -4.52
CA TYR A 37 1.90 5.20 -3.56
C TYR A 37 0.85 5.89 -2.66
N GLY A 38 0.72 7.21 -2.76
CA GLY A 38 -0.31 7.96 -2.03
C GLY A 38 -0.17 7.84 -0.51
N LYS A 39 -1.28 7.61 0.20
CA LYS A 39 -1.33 7.51 1.67
C LYS A 39 -0.76 6.22 2.25
N HIS A 40 -0.48 5.23 1.40
CA HIS A 40 0.05 3.92 1.80
C HIS A 40 1.38 3.69 1.09
N PRO A 41 2.47 4.33 1.54
CA PRO A 41 3.79 4.04 1.01
C PRO A 41 4.15 2.56 1.27
N PRO A 42 4.84 1.88 0.34
CA PRO A 42 5.44 0.59 0.62
C PRO A 42 6.43 0.77 1.76
N VAL A 43 6.29 -0.05 2.79
CA VAL A 43 7.09 0.01 4.01
C VAL A 43 8.57 -0.12 3.64
N LYS A 44 9.34 0.97 3.76
CA LYS A 44 10.78 1.01 3.42
C LYS A 44 11.69 0.15 4.31
N ASN A 45 11.14 -0.57 5.28
CA ASN A 45 11.89 -1.39 6.23
C ASN A 45 11.77 -2.89 5.94
N LEU A 46 12.01 -3.30 4.69
CA LEU A 46 12.09 -4.72 4.33
C LEU A 46 13.41 -5.10 3.65
N GLU A 47 14.42 -4.22 3.69
CA GLU A 47 15.74 -4.51 3.09
C GLU A 47 16.95 -4.07 3.95
N SER A 48 16.78 -3.87 5.26
CA SER A 48 17.95 -3.71 6.17
C SER A 48 17.88 -4.53 7.47
N GLU A 49 16.90 -5.41 7.62
CA GLU A 49 16.86 -6.38 8.71
C GLU A 49 16.58 -7.77 8.11
N THR A 50 17.56 -8.30 7.41
CA THR A 50 17.70 -9.74 7.33
C THR A 50 19.15 -10.05 7.66
N ILE A 51 19.32 -10.99 8.59
CA ILE A 51 20.57 -11.68 8.93
C ILE A 51 21.48 -10.96 9.94
N ALA A 52 20.99 -10.74 11.16
CA ALA A 52 21.78 -10.93 12.39
C ALA A 52 20.87 -10.74 13.61
N ASP A 53 20.14 -11.78 13.98
CA ASP A 53 19.98 -12.25 15.36
C ASP A 53 18.78 -13.20 15.42
N VAL A 54 19.12 -14.47 15.24
CA VAL A 54 18.35 -15.56 15.81
C VAL A 54 18.52 -15.45 17.32
N GLU A 55 17.56 -14.84 18.02
CA GLU A 55 17.02 -15.38 19.26
C GLU A 55 15.89 -14.49 19.78
N ASN A 56 14.73 -15.10 19.96
CA ASN A 56 13.85 -14.80 21.08
C ASN A 56 13.04 -13.49 21.02
N LYS A 57 12.06 -13.45 20.12
CA LYS A 57 10.72 -13.02 20.55
C LYS A 57 9.65 -13.77 19.78
N GLU A 58 9.40 -14.98 20.28
CA GLU A 58 8.13 -15.68 20.16
C GLU A 58 6.99 -14.70 20.48
N THR A 59 6.47 -14.01 19.45
CA THR A 59 5.15 -13.41 19.55
C THR A 59 4.23 -14.49 19.06
N ILE A 60 3.77 -15.29 20.02
CA ILE A 60 2.64 -16.18 19.90
C ILE A 60 1.45 -15.31 19.47
N THR A 61 1.26 -15.09 18.17
CA THR A 61 -0.07 -14.80 17.64
C THR A 61 -0.78 -16.14 17.53
N PRO A 62 -1.93 -16.32 18.21
CA PRO A 62 -2.68 -17.55 18.12
C PRO A 62 -3.01 -17.80 16.65
N GLU A 63 -2.86 -19.04 16.22
CA GLU A 63 -3.04 -19.46 14.83
C GLU A 63 -4.29 -18.82 14.20
N GLY A 64 -4.08 -18.09 13.09
CA GLY A 64 -5.18 -17.66 12.21
C GLY A 64 -5.74 -16.26 12.40
N HIS A 65 -5.22 -15.44 13.31
CA HIS A 65 -5.70 -14.06 13.47
C HIS A 65 -5.01 -13.10 12.47
N LEU A 66 -5.71 -12.78 11.39
CA LEU A 66 -5.28 -11.85 10.34
C LEU A 66 -5.53 -10.39 10.74
N GLY A 67 -4.57 -9.51 10.45
CA GLY A 67 -4.76 -8.06 10.56
C GLY A 67 -5.56 -7.50 9.38
N TYR A 68 -6.10 -6.28 9.50
CA TYR A 68 -6.96 -5.66 8.47
C TYR A 68 -6.37 -5.68 7.05
N SER A 69 -5.07 -5.40 6.90
CA SER A 69 -4.40 -5.43 5.60
C SER A 69 -4.38 -6.84 4.99
N GLU A 70 -4.16 -7.86 5.82
CA GLU A 70 -4.14 -9.25 5.40
C GLU A 70 -5.56 -9.72 5.04
N ILE A 71 -6.56 -9.27 5.82
CA ILE A 71 -7.99 -9.50 5.57
C ILE A 71 -8.40 -8.99 4.19
N MET A 72 -8.04 -7.76 3.84
CA MET A 72 -8.40 -7.16 2.54
C MET A 72 -7.71 -7.85 1.35
N THR A 73 -6.60 -8.54 1.59
CA THR A 73 -5.90 -9.36 0.59
C THR A 73 -6.22 -10.85 0.66
N SER A 74 -7.01 -11.29 1.65
CA SER A 74 -7.27 -12.72 1.90
C SER A 74 -8.15 -13.38 0.84
N GLY A 75 -8.92 -12.59 0.08
CA GLY A 75 -9.88 -13.09 -0.90
C GLY A 75 -11.10 -13.80 -0.27
N ASN A 76 -11.28 -13.73 1.06
CA ASN A 76 -12.43 -14.31 1.74
C ASN A 76 -13.59 -13.31 1.82
N ASP A 77 -14.17 -13.00 0.65
CA ASP A 77 -15.22 -11.99 0.48
C ASP A 77 -16.45 -12.26 1.37
N LYS A 78 -16.76 -13.53 1.64
CA LYS A 78 -17.86 -13.94 2.52
C LYS A 78 -17.66 -13.46 3.96
N CYS A 79 -16.45 -13.64 4.49
CA CYS A 79 -16.13 -13.17 5.82
C CYS A 79 -15.97 -11.65 5.89
N ILE A 80 -15.54 -11.01 4.79
CA ILE A 80 -15.52 -9.54 4.68
C ILE A 80 -16.95 -8.98 4.77
N GLU A 81 -17.90 -9.55 4.03
CA GLU A 81 -19.29 -9.10 4.06
C GLU A 81 -19.95 -9.34 5.42
N TYR A 82 -19.69 -10.50 6.04
CA TYR A 82 -20.13 -10.83 7.40
C TYR A 82 -19.62 -9.81 8.42
N ALA A 83 -18.31 -9.55 8.43
CA ALA A 83 -17.68 -8.63 9.35
C ALA A 83 -18.19 -7.20 9.15
N ASN A 84 -18.35 -6.76 7.90
CA ASN A 84 -18.87 -5.43 7.57
C ASN A 84 -20.32 -5.22 8.04
N GLY A 85 -21.17 -6.25 7.96
CA GLY A 85 -22.54 -6.18 8.47
C GLY A 85 -22.65 -6.15 10.01
N LYS A 86 -21.60 -6.60 10.71
CA LYS A 86 -21.54 -6.71 12.17
C LYS A 86 -20.79 -5.56 12.84
N SER A 87 -19.84 -4.96 12.14
CA SER A 87 -18.89 -4.00 12.70
C SER A 87 -19.44 -2.58 12.84
N ASP A 88 -20.49 -2.21 12.10
CA ASP A 88 -21.09 -0.86 12.10
C ASP A 88 -20.04 0.26 11.90
N GLY A 89 -19.02 -0.03 11.10
CA GLY A 89 -17.91 0.89 10.81
C GLY A 89 -16.76 0.90 11.83
N ASP A 90 -16.82 0.10 12.91
CA ASP A 90 -15.71 -0.08 13.85
C ASP A 90 -14.65 -1.04 13.28
N LEU A 91 -13.42 -0.54 13.14
CA LEU A 91 -12.32 -1.29 12.54
C LEU A 91 -11.88 -2.50 13.39
N ASN A 92 -11.81 -2.35 14.71
CA ASN A 92 -11.37 -3.44 15.58
C ASN A 92 -12.41 -4.56 15.60
N LYS A 93 -13.68 -4.17 15.70
CA LYS A 93 -14.81 -5.10 15.62
C LYS A 93 -14.89 -5.79 14.26
N PHE A 94 -14.56 -5.09 13.17
CA PHE A 94 -14.46 -5.70 11.85
C PHE A 94 -13.38 -6.80 11.80
N VAL A 95 -12.20 -6.51 12.33
CA VAL A 95 -11.09 -7.49 12.38
C VAL A 95 -11.48 -8.70 13.22
N ASP A 96 -12.09 -8.50 14.39
CA ASP A 96 -12.54 -9.59 15.27
C ASP A 96 -13.61 -10.46 14.62
N GLU A 97 -14.63 -9.86 14.02
CA GLU A 97 -15.74 -10.58 13.36
C GLU A 97 -15.28 -11.31 12.10
N PHE A 98 -14.31 -10.74 11.37
CA PHE A 98 -13.70 -11.42 10.23
C PHE A 98 -12.92 -12.65 10.67
N ASN A 99 -12.05 -12.52 11.68
CA ASN A 99 -11.25 -13.64 12.17
C ASN A 99 -12.12 -14.72 12.80
N TYR A 100 -13.20 -14.34 13.48
CA TYR A 100 -14.22 -15.26 13.95
C TYR A 100 -14.83 -16.07 12.78
N CYS A 101 -15.27 -15.40 11.71
CA CYS A 101 -15.81 -16.06 10.52
C CYS A 101 -14.77 -16.95 9.81
N ASN A 102 -13.52 -16.51 9.72
CA ASN A 102 -12.43 -17.21 9.03
C ASN A 102 -11.92 -18.43 9.82
N SER A 103 -12.20 -18.48 11.13
CA SER A 103 -11.86 -19.61 12.01
C SER A 103 -12.91 -20.73 12.05
N GLN A 104 -14.06 -20.54 11.38
CA GLN A 104 -15.11 -21.55 11.22
C GLN A 104 -14.93 -22.36 9.95
#